data_AF-A0A5S9QRZ9-F1
#
_entry.id   AF-A0A5S9QRZ9-F1
#
_cell.length_a   1.000
_cell.length_b   1.000
_cell.length_c   1.000
_cell.angle_alpha   90.00
_cell.angle_beta   90.00
_cell.angle_gamma   90.00
#
_symmetry.space_group_name_H-M   'P 1'
#
loop_
_entity.id
_entity.type
_entity.pdbx_description
1 polymer ?
#
loop_
_entity_poly.entity_id
_entity_poly.type
_entity_poly.pdbx_seq_one_letter_code
_entity_poly.pdbx_strand_id
1 'polypeptide(L)'
;MTDDDDTWRQMEAAREVAALYDERSVTAAWLDSQVFPPLEWIVEGVLPEGMGLLVAPPKAGKSWMVAGVALGCAAGGCALAKIPVKKRPVLYLALEDGHRRLQHRFRTLMEDQPLPDGLEVVTRASSNEALVIIDEFLRRHRDHAPLVIVDTLGKVKPPKASHEDSYAADYRIGGALKQRIDDVPGGCLLLVHHTRKAESADFIDAVSGTQGIAGSADFVLVLSRKRHAQNAVLAVTGRDVHENEYAFTTEGGRWSIDGMDLMDAAATVGKRKDTDSLGDRSLDALTFVSGRPLGTRQADLAGHLGIDNDTAGRYLRRLHDAGRIDKRTRGIYAPVSAVSVVSVSDEPTGQSDQGELTQTDTTDTTDTDGQGGQ
;
A
#
# COMPACT_ATOMS: atom_id res chain seq x y z
N MET A 1 -58.27 9.28 27.65
CA MET A 1 -57.46 8.05 27.81
C MET A 1 -56.15 8.24 27.06
N THR A 2 -55.45 9.34 27.33
CA THR A 2 -54.35 9.87 26.51
C THR A 2 -53.25 10.54 27.35
N ASP A 3 -53.58 11.12 28.52
CA ASP A 3 -52.57 11.71 29.42
C ASP A 3 -51.80 10.67 30.26
N ASP A 4 -52.47 9.67 30.83
CA ASP A 4 -51.80 8.67 31.69
C ASP A 4 -50.81 7.78 30.90
N ASP A 5 -51.09 7.49 29.62
CA ASP A 5 -50.24 6.64 28.77
C ASP A 5 -48.99 7.40 28.27
N ASP A 6 -49.11 8.72 28.06
CA ASP A 6 -47.97 9.58 27.71
C ASP A 6 -47.05 9.81 28.93
N THR A 7 -47.66 10.00 30.12
CA THR A 7 -46.92 10.16 31.38
C THR A 7 -46.13 8.90 31.72
N TRP A 8 -46.71 7.70 31.55
CA TRP A 8 -46.02 6.43 31.80
C TRP A 8 -44.85 6.19 30.84
N ARG A 9 -45.02 6.47 29.54
CA ARG A 9 -43.93 6.37 28.54
C ARG A 9 -42.78 7.34 28.82
N GLN A 10 -43.10 8.56 29.24
CA GLN A 10 -42.09 9.54 29.63
C GLN A 10 -41.30 9.09 30.88
N MET A 11 -41.99 8.50 31.86
CA MET A 11 -41.35 7.93 33.05
C MET A 11 -40.46 6.72 32.74
N GLU A 12 -40.89 5.85 31.82
CA GLU A 12 -40.10 4.68 31.40
C GLU A 12 -38.85 5.11 30.61
N ALA A 13 -38.99 6.02 29.65
CA ALA A 13 -37.86 6.60 28.92
C ALA A 13 -36.86 7.31 29.87
N ALA A 14 -37.36 8.05 30.87
CA ALA A 14 -36.49 8.69 31.87
C ALA A 14 -35.72 7.66 32.71
N ARG A 15 -36.33 6.50 33.03
CA ARG A 15 -35.65 5.40 33.73
C ARG A 15 -34.59 4.74 32.88
N GLU A 16 -34.85 4.50 31.59
CA GLU A 16 -33.87 3.96 30.66
C GLU A 16 -32.66 4.89 30.52
N VAL A 17 -32.90 6.20 30.41
CA VAL A 17 -31.82 7.21 30.35
C VAL A 17 -31.00 7.23 31.63
N ALA A 18 -31.64 7.19 32.80
CA ALA A 18 -30.94 7.15 34.08
C ALA A 18 -30.10 5.88 34.25
N ALA A 19 -30.67 4.72 33.91
CA ALA A 19 -29.94 3.45 33.96
C ALA A 19 -28.73 3.45 33.01
N LEU A 20 -28.89 3.98 31.79
CA LEU A 20 -27.79 4.12 30.85
C LEU A 20 -26.70 5.07 31.37
N TYR A 21 -27.09 6.19 31.98
CA TYR A 21 -26.14 7.13 32.59
C TYR A 21 -25.35 6.47 33.71
N ASP A 22 -26.02 5.76 34.61
CA ASP A 22 -25.39 5.08 35.75
C ASP A 22 -24.49 3.92 35.29
N GLU A 23 -24.85 3.22 34.21
CA GLU A 23 -24.03 2.14 33.62
C GLU A 23 -22.78 2.67 32.91
N ARG A 24 -22.90 3.77 32.17
CA ARG A 24 -21.85 4.25 31.26
C ARG A 24 -20.96 5.33 31.83
N SER A 25 -21.41 6.05 32.87
CA SER A 25 -20.62 7.10 33.49
C SER A 25 -19.76 6.55 34.61
N VAL A 26 -18.50 6.95 34.63
CA VAL A 26 -17.56 6.69 35.71
C VAL A 26 -17.03 8.02 36.22
N THR A 27 -16.67 8.07 37.51
CA THR A 27 -16.06 9.27 38.08
C THR A 27 -14.61 9.39 37.63
N ALA A 28 -14.09 10.62 37.54
CA ALA A 28 -12.67 10.86 37.27
C ALA A 28 -11.77 10.20 38.33
N ALA A 29 -12.20 10.15 39.59
CA ALA A 29 -11.47 9.47 40.67
C ALA A 29 -11.43 7.95 40.48
N TRP A 30 -12.53 7.35 40.01
CA TRP A 30 -12.51 5.93 39.62
C TRP A 30 -11.49 5.72 38.50
N LEU A 31 -11.53 6.54 37.44
CA LEU A 31 -10.62 6.44 36.29
C LEU A 31 -9.14 6.57 36.70
N ASP A 32 -8.81 7.55 37.56
CA ASP A 32 -7.45 7.79 38.08
C ASP A 32 -6.90 6.60 38.89
N SER A 33 -7.79 5.84 39.55
CA SER A 33 -7.41 4.66 40.34
C SER A 33 -7.29 3.37 39.54
N GLN A 34 -7.65 3.36 38.26
CA GLN A 34 -7.60 2.16 37.42
C GLN A 34 -6.17 1.90 36.91
N VAL A 35 -5.87 0.62 36.70
CA VAL A 35 -4.69 0.17 35.95
C VAL A 35 -5.17 -0.56 34.71
N PHE A 36 -4.98 0.06 33.55
CA PHE A 36 -5.33 -0.54 32.26
C PHE A 36 -4.15 -1.34 31.70
N PRO A 37 -4.39 -2.43 30.97
CA PRO A 37 -3.35 -3.12 30.22
C PRO A 37 -2.63 -2.16 29.27
N PRO A 38 -1.33 -2.37 29.01
CA PRO A 38 -0.64 -1.63 27.96
C PRO A 38 -1.23 -1.97 26.59
N LEU A 39 -1.06 -1.06 25.63
CA LEU A 39 -1.43 -1.25 24.23
C LEU A 39 -0.89 -2.59 23.71
N GLU A 40 -1.78 -3.47 23.24
CA GLU A 40 -1.37 -4.74 22.63
C GLU A 40 -0.99 -4.50 21.15
N TRP A 41 0.12 -5.10 20.73
CA TRP A 41 0.55 -5.09 19.34
C TRP A 41 0.23 -6.41 18.63
N ILE A 42 -0.38 -6.29 17.46
CA ILE A 42 -0.52 -7.40 16.52
C ILE A 42 0.82 -7.67 15.85
N VAL A 43 1.45 -6.58 15.39
CA VAL A 43 2.82 -6.51 14.87
C VAL A 43 3.48 -5.31 15.52
N GLU A 44 4.47 -5.55 16.38
CA GLU A 44 5.14 -4.51 17.17
C GLU A 44 5.52 -3.30 16.31
N GLY A 45 5.17 -2.09 16.76
CA GLY A 45 5.48 -0.82 16.10
C GLY A 45 4.78 -0.56 14.74
N VAL A 46 4.01 -1.52 14.22
CA VAL A 46 3.36 -1.43 12.89
C VAL A 46 1.84 -1.57 12.96
N LEU A 47 1.33 -2.53 13.71
CA LEU A 47 -0.09 -2.86 13.76
C LEU A 47 -0.54 -3.01 15.22
N PRO A 48 -1.10 -1.96 15.85
CA PRO A 48 -1.62 -2.02 17.21
C PRO A 48 -3.02 -2.67 17.25
N GLU A 49 -3.55 -2.90 18.46
CA GLU A 49 -4.97 -3.21 18.68
C GLU A 49 -5.90 -2.05 18.25
N GLY A 50 -7.20 -2.35 18.14
CA GLY A 50 -8.24 -1.41 17.70
C GLY A 50 -8.59 -1.52 16.21
N MET A 51 -9.32 -0.52 15.69
CA MET A 51 -9.67 -0.45 14.28
C MET A 51 -8.65 0.38 13.51
N GLY A 52 -8.15 -0.13 12.40
CA GLY A 52 -7.25 0.66 11.56
C GLY A 52 -7.40 0.45 10.07
N LEU A 53 -6.77 1.36 9.32
CA LEU A 53 -6.82 1.40 7.86
C LEU A 53 -5.45 1.10 7.26
N LEU A 54 -5.38 0.23 6.25
CA LEU A 54 -4.23 0.16 5.35
C LEU A 54 -4.57 0.81 4.02
N VAL A 55 -4.01 1.98 3.77
CA VAL A 55 -4.31 2.84 2.64
C VAL A 55 -3.16 2.79 1.63
N ALA A 56 -3.47 2.49 0.37
CA ALA A 56 -2.48 2.57 -0.71
C ALA A 56 -3.14 2.62 -2.10
N PRO A 57 -2.43 3.10 -3.13
CA PRO A 57 -2.87 2.99 -4.51
C PRO A 57 -3.19 1.54 -4.93
N PRO A 58 -4.04 1.34 -5.95
CA PRO A 58 -4.22 0.03 -6.58
C PRO A 58 -2.89 -0.59 -6.99
N LYS A 59 -2.75 -1.91 -6.82
CA LYS A 59 -1.54 -2.68 -7.18
C LYS A 59 -0.24 -2.30 -6.44
N ALA A 60 -0.33 -1.53 -5.35
CA ALA A 60 0.81 -1.24 -4.47
C ALA A 60 1.33 -2.47 -3.71
N GLY A 61 0.52 -3.55 -3.61
CA GLY A 61 0.90 -4.80 -2.93
C GLY A 61 0.26 -5.03 -1.56
N LYS A 62 -0.75 -4.22 -1.18
CA LYS A 62 -1.49 -4.33 0.10
C LYS A 62 -1.93 -5.77 0.42
N SER A 63 -2.65 -6.42 -0.50
CA SER A 63 -3.16 -7.79 -0.28
C SER A 63 -2.05 -8.81 -0.01
N TRP A 64 -0.86 -8.61 -0.59
CA TRP A 64 0.30 -9.47 -0.29
C TRP A 64 0.89 -9.16 1.09
N MET A 65 0.96 -7.88 1.47
CA MET A 65 1.43 -7.46 2.78
C MET A 65 0.52 -7.99 3.89
N VAL A 66 -0.79 -7.77 3.78
CA VAL A 66 -1.75 -8.24 4.80
C VAL A 66 -1.89 -9.76 4.81
N ALA A 67 -1.72 -10.46 3.69
CA ALA A 67 -1.63 -11.91 3.67
C ALA A 67 -0.41 -12.42 4.46
N GLY A 68 0.75 -11.77 4.31
CA GLY A 68 1.94 -12.11 5.09
C GLY A 68 1.74 -11.87 6.59
N VAL A 69 1.08 -10.77 6.96
CA VAL A 69 0.71 -10.50 8.36
C VAL A 69 -0.25 -11.57 8.89
N ALA A 70 -1.30 -11.90 8.14
CA ALA A 70 -2.29 -12.90 8.52
C ALA A 70 -1.66 -14.27 8.78
N LEU A 71 -0.82 -14.74 7.85
CA LEU A 71 -0.13 -16.01 7.96
C LEU A 71 0.84 -16.03 9.15
N GLY A 72 1.64 -14.97 9.33
CA GLY A 72 2.56 -14.86 10.46
C GLY A 72 1.84 -14.89 11.81
N CYS A 73 0.74 -14.13 11.93
CA CYS A 73 -0.05 -14.06 13.16
C CYS A 73 -0.81 -15.37 13.44
N ALA A 74 -1.32 -16.04 12.42
CA ALA A 74 -2.05 -17.31 12.58
C ALA A 74 -1.12 -18.48 12.91
N ALA A 75 0.10 -18.49 12.36
CA ALA A 75 1.12 -19.50 12.68
C ALA A 75 1.77 -19.26 14.04
N GLY A 76 2.01 -18.00 14.41
CA GLY A 76 2.99 -17.62 15.42
C GLY A 76 4.41 -17.73 14.84
N GLY A 77 5.26 -16.74 15.07
CA GLY A 77 6.57 -16.67 14.43
C GLY A 77 6.90 -15.24 14.05
N CYS A 78 7.01 -14.94 12.76
CA CYS A 78 7.29 -13.58 12.27
C CYS A 78 6.23 -13.10 11.27
N ALA A 79 5.81 -11.84 11.40
CA ALA A 79 5.17 -11.07 10.35
C ALA A 79 6.19 -10.16 9.66
N LEU A 80 5.90 -9.73 8.43
CA LEU A 80 6.77 -8.83 7.65
C LEU A 80 8.24 -9.34 7.61
N ALA A 81 8.35 -10.66 7.48
CA ALA A 81 9.54 -11.51 7.48
C ALA A 81 10.45 -11.48 8.73
N LYS A 82 10.49 -10.38 9.49
CA LYS A 82 11.47 -10.17 10.57
C LYS A 82 10.86 -9.81 11.92
N ILE A 83 9.59 -9.39 11.98
CA ILE A 83 8.99 -8.89 13.22
C ILE A 83 8.31 -10.06 13.95
N PRO A 84 8.74 -10.42 15.17
CA PRO A 84 8.11 -11.50 15.94
C PRO A 84 6.64 -11.19 16.25
N VAL A 85 5.79 -12.21 16.16
CA VAL A 85 4.35 -12.11 16.45
C VAL A 85 3.87 -13.31 17.26
N LYS A 86 3.00 -13.04 18.23
CA LYS A 86 2.27 -14.06 18.99
C LYS A 86 1.22 -14.72 18.10
N LYS A 87 1.05 -16.04 18.27
CA LYS A 87 -0.02 -16.80 17.61
C LYS A 87 -1.39 -16.29 18.09
N ARG A 88 -2.31 -16.05 17.15
CA ARG A 88 -3.69 -15.58 17.44
C ARG A 88 -4.68 -16.09 16.39
N PRO A 89 -5.98 -16.15 16.70
CA PRO A 89 -7.02 -16.41 15.70
C PRO A 89 -7.03 -15.29 14.66
N VAL A 90 -7.10 -15.66 13.37
CA VAL A 90 -7.13 -14.71 12.27
C VAL A 90 -8.30 -14.99 11.33
N LEU A 91 -9.09 -13.97 11.02
CA LEU A 91 -10.11 -14.00 9.97
C LEU A 91 -9.69 -13.09 8.82
N TYR A 92 -9.64 -13.64 7.61
CA TYR A 92 -9.31 -12.89 6.40
C TYR A 92 -10.50 -12.88 5.42
N LEU A 93 -11.15 -11.73 5.28
CA LEU A 93 -12.19 -11.49 4.27
C LEU A 93 -11.54 -11.02 2.96
N ALA A 94 -11.19 -11.97 2.08
CA ALA A 94 -10.56 -11.76 0.78
C ALA A 94 -11.62 -11.54 -0.32
N LEU A 95 -12.42 -10.48 -0.21
CA LEU A 95 -13.64 -10.30 -1.00
C LEU A 95 -13.40 -9.89 -2.47
N GLU A 96 -12.15 -9.68 -2.87
CA GLU A 96 -11.75 -9.43 -4.26
C GLU A 96 -11.04 -10.63 -4.92
N ASP A 97 -10.66 -11.64 -4.15
CA ASP A 97 -9.92 -12.81 -4.63
C ASP A 97 -10.74 -14.10 -4.52
N GLY A 98 -10.56 -15.01 -5.47
CA GLY A 98 -11.10 -16.38 -5.36
C GLY A 98 -10.12 -17.33 -4.67
N HIS A 99 -10.65 -18.44 -4.12
CA HIS A 99 -9.87 -19.47 -3.41
C HIS A 99 -8.58 -19.89 -4.13
N ARG A 100 -8.61 -20.14 -5.45
CA ARG A 100 -7.41 -20.54 -6.23
C ARG A 100 -6.29 -19.49 -6.14
N ARG A 101 -6.64 -18.22 -6.27
CA ARG A 101 -5.65 -17.13 -6.22
C ARG A 101 -5.13 -16.95 -4.80
N LEU A 102 -6.02 -17.01 -3.81
CA LEU A 102 -5.65 -16.88 -2.39
C LEU A 102 -4.71 -18.02 -1.96
N GLN A 103 -5.06 -19.26 -2.31
CA GLN A 103 -4.22 -20.44 -2.04
C GLN A 103 -2.84 -20.29 -2.68
N HIS A 104 -2.76 -19.86 -3.93
CA HIS A 104 -1.47 -19.64 -4.60
C HIS A 104 -0.62 -18.61 -3.83
N ARG A 105 -1.20 -17.45 -3.48
CA ARG A 105 -0.48 -16.42 -2.70
C ARG A 105 0.00 -16.95 -1.36
N PHE A 106 -0.86 -17.63 -0.63
CA PHE A 106 -0.53 -18.16 0.69
C PHE A 106 0.59 -19.19 0.61
N ARG A 107 0.55 -20.11 -0.37
CA ARG A 107 1.65 -21.07 -0.58
C ARG A 107 2.96 -20.40 -0.98
N THR A 108 2.90 -19.37 -1.83
CA THR A 108 4.09 -18.57 -2.16
C THR A 108 4.71 -17.94 -0.92
N LEU A 109 3.89 -17.37 -0.03
CA LEU A 109 4.38 -16.72 1.19
C LEU A 109 4.87 -17.71 2.25
N MET A 110 4.27 -18.90 2.31
CA MET A 110 4.65 -19.97 3.24
C MET A 110 5.77 -20.87 2.71
N GLU A 111 6.28 -20.63 1.49
CA GLU A 111 7.30 -21.47 0.85
C GLU A 111 6.91 -22.96 0.90
N ASP A 112 5.65 -23.24 0.53
CA ASP A 112 5.02 -24.56 0.54
C ASP A 112 4.92 -25.27 1.91
N GLN A 113 5.23 -24.58 3.03
CA GLN A 113 4.88 -25.04 4.36
C GLN A 113 3.34 -25.12 4.55
N PRO A 114 2.84 -25.97 5.47
CA PRO A 114 1.42 -26.06 5.77
C PRO A 114 0.81 -24.69 6.13
N LEU A 115 -0.37 -24.42 5.59
CA LEU A 115 -1.12 -23.22 5.97
C LEU A 115 -1.62 -23.36 7.41
N PRO A 116 -1.57 -22.30 8.23
CA PRO A 116 -1.92 -22.38 9.64
C PRO A 116 -3.44 -22.58 9.83
N ASP A 117 -3.82 -23.57 10.65
CA ASP A 117 -5.23 -23.87 10.95
C ASP A 117 -5.97 -22.74 11.68
N GLY A 118 -5.22 -21.79 12.29
CA GLY A 118 -5.78 -20.61 12.96
C GLY A 118 -6.18 -19.46 12.00
N LEU A 119 -6.07 -19.66 10.69
CA LEU A 119 -6.44 -18.68 9.66
C LEU A 119 -7.72 -19.11 8.94
N GLU A 120 -8.83 -18.43 9.23
CA GLU A 120 -10.10 -18.60 8.53
C GLU A 120 -10.21 -17.61 7.35
N VAL A 121 -10.77 -18.06 6.23
CA VAL A 121 -10.88 -17.23 5.00
C VAL A 121 -12.30 -17.15 4.48
N VAL A 122 -12.71 -15.96 4.04
CA VAL A 122 -14.00 -15.71 3.39
C VAL A 122 -13.76 -14.99 2.07
N THR A 123 -14.09 -15.62 0.96
CA THR A 123 -13.88 -15.04 -0.38
C THR A 123 -15.13 -14.39 -0.98
N ARG A 124 -16.30 -14.58 -0.34
CA ARG A 124 -17.60 -14.08 -0.81
C ARG A 124 -18.48 -13.76 0.39
N ALA A 125 -18.95 -12.52 0.45
CA ALA A 125 -19.96 -12.04 1.37
C ALA A 125 -20.55 -10.74 0.82
N SER A 126 -21.84 -10.52 1.01
CA SER A 126 -22.46 -9.20 0.93
C SER A 126 -22.01 -8.32 2.10
N SER A 127 -22.31 -7.03 2.04
CA SER A 127 -22.01 -6.07 3.11
C SER A 127 -22.55 -6.52 4.47
N ASN A 128 -23.79 -7.02 4.51
CA ASN A 128 -24.44 -7.47 5.75
C ASN A 128 -23.85 -8.79 6.24
N GLU A 129 -23.63 -9.76 5.33
CA GLU A 129 -23.00 -11.04 5.70
C GLU A 129 -21.60 -10.82 6.26
N ALA A 130 -20.81 -9.90 5.70
CA ALA A 130 -19.48 -9.58 6.20
C ALA A 130 -19.53 -9.12 7.66
N LEU A 131 -20.46 -8.22 8.02
CA LEU A 131 -20.63 -7.75 9.40
C LEU A 131 -21.03 -8.89 10.35
N VAL A 132 -21.97 -9.75 9.94
CA VAL A 132 -22.41 -10.92 10.74
C VAL A 132 -21.26 -11.91 10.96
N ILE A 133 -20.45 -12.16 9.93
CA ILE A 133 -19.28 -13.04 10.03
C ILE A 133 -18.24 -12.46 11.00
N ILE A 134 -17.98 -11.14 10.91
CA ILE A 134 -17.05 -10.45 11.82
C ILE A 134 -17.57 -10.57 13.26
N ASP A 135 -18.85 -10.31 13.50
CA ASP A 135 -19.46 -10.40 14.84
C ASP A 135 -19.31 -11.80 15.44
N GLU A 136 -19.61 -12.84 14.66
CA GLU A 136 -19.51 -14.21 15.13
C GLU A 136 -18.06 -14.63 15.40
N PHE A 137 -17.12 -14.22 14.56
CA PHE A 137 -15.70 -14.51 14.78
C PHE A 137 -15.16 -13.81 16.04
N LEU A 138 -15.45 -12.52 16.20
CA LEU A 138 -15.06 -11.75 17.38
C LEU A 138 -15.70 -12.33 18.65
N ARG A 139 -16.97 -12.76 18.59
CA ARG A 139 -17.64 -13.42 19.71
C ARG A 139 -16.96 -14.74 20.11
N ARG A 140 -16.49 -15.54 19.16
CA ARG A 140 -15.79 -16.81 19.43
C ARG A 140 -14.38 -16.62 19.97
N HIS A 141 -13.71 -15.52 19.61
CA HIS A 141 -12.29 -15.33 19.84
C HIS A 141 -11.94 -14.09 20.67
N ARG A 142 -12.92 -13.46 21.33
CA ARG A 142 -12.77 -12.19 22.05
C ARG A 142 -11.59 -12.18 23.03
N ASP A 143 -11.40 -13.28 23.76
CA ASP A 143 -10.38 -13.39 24.81
C ASP A 143 -8.99 -13.82 24.28
N HIS A 144 -8.80 -13.84 22.96
CA HIS A 144 -7.60 -14.35 22.30
C HIS A 144 -6.92 -13.34 21.37
N ALA A 145 -7.12 -12.04 21.61
CA ALA A 145 -6.52 -10.95 20.83
C ALA A 145 -6.66 -11.14 19.29
N PRO A 146 -7.90 -11.35 18.78
CA PRO A 146 -8.15 -11.80 17.42
C PRO A 146 -7.78 -10.73 16.38
N LEU A 147 -7.33 -11.18 15.21
CA LEU A 147 -7.08 -10.31 14.06
C LEU A 147 -8.13 -10.54 12.97
N VAL A 148 -8.83 -9.48 12.58
CA VAL A 148 -9.76 -9.49 11.44
C VAL A 148 -9.20 -8.58 10.35
N ILE A 149 -9.08 -9.09 9.13
CA ILE A 149 -8.62 -8.35 7.95
C ILE A 149 -9.74 -8.30 6.91
N VAL A 150 -10.09 -7.10 6.46
CA VAL A 150 -11.07 -6.87 5.38
C VAL A 150 -10.34 -6.35 4.14
N ASP A 151 -10.14 -7.22 3.15
CA ASP A 151 -9.48 -6.93 1.88
C ASP A 151 -10.48 -7.05 0.71
N THR A 152 -11.22 -6.01 0.34
CA THR A 152 -11.07 -4.59 0.75
C THR A 152 -12.34 -4.00 1.35
N LEU A 153 -12.21 -2.87 2.05
CA LEU A 153 -13.32 -2.12 2.63
C LEU A 153 -14.41 -1.79 1.60
N GLY A 154 -14.03 -1.55 0.33
CA GLY A 154 -14.98 -1.25 -0.74
C GLY A 154 -16.01 -2.35 -0.98
N LYS A 155 -15.72 -3.61 -0.60
CA LYS A 155 -16.64 -4.74 -0.75
C LYS A 155 -17.62 -4.92 0.41
N VAL A 156 -17.30 -4.39 1.59
CA VAL A 156 -18.20 -4.45 2.75
C VAL A 156 -19.04 -3.19 2.93
N LYS A 157 -18.73 -2.09 2.21
CA LYS A 157 -19.52 -0.87 2.22
C LYS A 157 -20.94 -1.13 1.69
N PRO A 158 -22.00 -0.85 2.45
CA PRO A 158 -23.37 -0.88 1.94
C PRO A 158 -23.56 0.14 0.82
N PRO A 159 -24.55 -0.07 -0.08
CA PRO A 159 -24.94 0.95 -1.05
C PRO A 159 -25.32 2.26 -0.34
N LYS A 160 -24.87 3.38 -0.91
CA LYS A 160 -25.22 4.71 -0.44
C LYS A 160 -26.70 4.98 -0.69
N ALA A 161 -27.41 5.58 0.28
CA ALA A 161 -28.77 6.06 0.03
C ALA A 161 -28.77 7.23 -0.98
N SER A 162 -29.87 7.43 -1.71
CA SER A 162 -29.99 8.42 -2.79
C SER A 162 -29.60 9.85 -2.39
N HIS A 163 -29.76 10.22 -1.12
CA HIS A 163 -29.48 11.55 -0.57
C HIS A 163 -28.34 11.58 0.46
N GLU A 164 -27.71 10.45 0.75
CA GLU A 164 -26.59 10.40 1.69
C GLU A 164 -25.33 10.91 0.98
N ASP A 165 -24.60 11.81 1.64
CA ASP A 165 -23.28 12.21 1.14
C ASP A 165 -22.27 11.07 1.34
N SER A 166 -21.24 11.00 0.48
CA SER A 166 -20.22 9.95 0.57
C SER A 166 -19.49 9.96 1.90
N TYR A 167 -19.29 11.13 2.52
CA TYR A 167 -18.65 11.23 3.82
C TYR A 167 -19.51 10.61 4.93
N ALA A 168 -20.82 10.89 4.92
CA ALA A 168 -21.75 10.37 5.93
C ALA A 168 -21.87 8.83 5.84
N ALA A 169 -21.94 8.28 4.63
CA ALA A 169 -21.94 6.84 4.41
C ALA A 169 -20.67 6.17 4.94
N ASP A 170 -19.52 6.80 4.69
CA ASP A 170 -18.20 6.35 5.16
C ASP A 170 -18.10 6.41 6.69
N TYR A 171 -18.58 7.49 7.32
CA TYR A 171 -18.62 7.61 8.77
C TYR A 171 -19.52 6.56 9.43
N ARG A 172 -20.70 6.29 8.84
CA ARG A 172 -21.65 5.30 9.36
C ARG A 172 -21.08 3.88 9.38
N ILE A 173 -20.44 3.45 8.29
CA ILE A 173 -19.81 2.12 8.26
C ILE A 173 -18.56 2.08 9.15
N GLY A 174 -17.78 3.16 9.21
CA GLY A 174 -16.63 3.29 10.10
C GLY A 174 -17.03 3.11 11.57
N GLY A 175 -18.07 3.83 12.01
CA GLY A 175 -18.62 3.69 13.36
C GLY A 175 -19.17 2.29 13.65
N ALA A 176 -19.89 1.69 12.70
CA ALA A 176 -20.41 0.33 12.86
C ALA A 176 -19.29 -0.72 12.97
N LEU A 177 -18.17 -0.56 12.26
CA LEU A 177 -17.01 -1.43 12.35
C LEU A 177 -16.23 -1.19 13.66
N LYS A 178 -16.06 0.07 14.07
CA LYS A 178 -15.39 0.45 15.31
C LYS A 178 -16.08 -0.14 16.54
N GLN A 179 -17.40 0.01 16.64
CA GLN A 179 -18.19 -0.54 17.76
C GLN A 179 -17.99 -2.04 17.97
N ARG A 180 -17.64 -2.80 16.91
CA ARG A 180 -17.44 -4.25 17.01
C ARG A 180 -16.10 -4.61 17.66
N ILE A 181 -15.09 -3.76 17.52
CA ILE A 181 -13.73 -4.03 18.03
C ILE A 181 -13.45 -3.31 19.36
N ASP A 182 -14.18 -2.23 19.69
CA ASP A 182 -13.97 -1.46 20.93
C ASP A 182 -14.07 -2.33 22.20
N ASP A 183 -14.95 -3.34 22.21
CA ASP A 183 -15.14 -4.26 23.33
C ASP A 183 -14.35 -5.58 23.20
N VAL A 184 -13.30 -5.61 22.38
CA VAL A 184 -12.46 -6.80 22.12
C VAL A 184 -11.01 -6.50 22.52
N PRO A 185 -10.63 -6.78 23.79
CA PRO A 185 -9.27 -6.51 24.29
C PRO A 185 -8.20 -7.20 23.44
N GLY A 186 -7.15 -6.48 23.05
CA GLY A 186 -6.06 -7.00 22.21
C GLY A 186 -6.44 -7.27 20.75
N GLY A 187 -7.71 -7.09 20.38
CA GLY A 187 -8.23 -7.38 19.04
C GLY A 187 -7.88 -6.28 18.04
N CYS A 188 -7.71 -6.66 16.77
CA CYS A 188 -7.51 -5.71 15.69
C CYS A 188 -8.44 -5.96 14.52
N LEU A 189 -9.05 -4.90 14.01
CA LEU A 189 -9.81 -4.89 12.76
C LEU A 189 -9.08 -4.02 11.73
N LEU A 190 -8.37 -4.66 10.80
CA LEU A 190 -7.62 -4.00 9.73
C LEU A 190 -8.43 -3.94 8.44
N LEU A 191 -8.74 -2.73 7.99
CA LEU A 191 -9.49 -2.49 6.76
C LEU A 191 -8.55 -2.04 5.64
N VAL A 192 -8.47 -2.83 4.56
CA VAL A 192 -7.66 -2.47 3.39
C VAL A 192 -8.45 -1.51 2.51
N HIS A 193 -7.84 -0.36 2.19
CA HIS A 193 -8.47 0.69 1.40
C HIS A 193 -7.62 1.13 0.20
N HIS A 194 -8.29 1.43 -0.91
CA HIS A 194 -7.67 1.94 -2.13
C HIS A 194 -7.73 3.46 -2.20
N THR A 195 -6.58 4.13 -2.34
CA THR A 195 -6.60 5.56 -2.65
C THR A 195 -7.09 5.80 -4.07
N ARG A 196 -7.79 6.93 -4.29
CA ARG A 196 -8.21 7.38 -5.63
C ARG A 196 -7.15 8.22 -6.34
N LYS A 197 -6.16 8.77 -5.62
CA LYS A 197 -5.05 9.57 -6.16
C LYS A 197 -3.75 8.75 -6.16
N ALA A 198 -3.03 8.84 -7.26
CA ALA A 198 -1.89 7.96 -7.56
C ALA A 198 -0.58 8.35 -6.87
N GLU A 199 -0.43 9.57 -6.33
CA GLU A 199 0.91 10.13 -6.07
C GLU A 199 0.93 11.19 -4.95
N SER A 200 0.33 10.95 -3.78
CA SER A 200 0.68 11.79 -2.62
C SER A 200 1.39 10.97 -1.57
N ALA A 201 2.56 11.46 -1.15
CA ALA A 201 3.33 10.96 -0.03
C ALA A 201 2.82 11.53 1.31
N ASP A 202 1.94 12.53 1.27
CA ASP A 202 1.35 13.12 2.46
C ASP A 202 0.18 12.25 2.95
N PHE A 203 0.23 11.91 4.24
CA PHE A 203 -0.80 11.18 4.96
C PHE A 203 -2.19 11.79 4.76
N ILE A 204 -2.30 13.11 4.92
CA ILE A 204 -3.59 13.83 4.87
C ILE A 204 -4.22 13.70 3.48
N ASP A 205 -3.40 13.80 2.44
CA ASP A 205 -3.83 13.65 1.06
C ASP A 205 -4.17 12.20 0.68
N ALA A 206 -3.38 11.24 1.17
CA ALA A 206 -3.62 9.81 0.94
C ALA A 206 -4.96 9.37 1.52
N VAL A 207 -5.36 9.97 2.65
CA VAL A 207 -6.60 9.69 3.38
C VAL A 207 -7.77 10.60 2.96
N SER A 208 -7.50 11.67 2.19
CA SER A 208 -8.48 12.67 1.70
C SER A 208 -9.74 12.06 1.05
N GLY A 209 -9.62 10.92 0.36
CA GLY A 209 -10.77 10.23 -0.25
C GLY A 209 -11.66 9.43 0.70
N THR A 210 -11.29 9.35 1.99
CA THR A 210 -11.89 8.51 3.04
C THR A 210 -11.89 9.17 4.42
N GLN A 211 -11.89 10.50 4.47
CA GLN A 211 -11.84 11.27 5.71
C GLN A 211 -12.90 10.80 6.75
N GLY A 212 -14.08 10.38 6.30
CA GLY A 212 -15.14 9.85 7.18
C GLY A 212 -14.77 8.56 7.91
N ILE A 213 -14.06 7.62 7.27
CA ILE A 213 -13.64 6.36 7.92
C ILE A 213 -12.36 6.57 8.72
N ALA A 214 -11.43 7.35 8.21
CA ALA A 214 -10.20 7.64 8.93
C ALA A 214 -10.45 8.38 10.24
N GLY A 215 -11.45 9.27 10.28
CA GLY A 215 -11.86 9.92 11.53
C GLY A 215 -12.34 8.93 12.61
N SER A 216 -12.87 7.77 12.20
CA SER A 216 -13.25 6.70 13.12
C SER A 216 -12.12 5.73 13.45
N ALA A 217 -11.01 5.71 12.71
CA ALA A 217 -9.93 4.76 12.95
C ALA A 217 -9.08 5.14 14.17
N ASP A 218 -8.58 4.14 14.88
CA ASP A 218 -7.61 4.29 15.98
C ASP A 218 -6.19 4.49 15.44
N PHE A 219 -5.90 3.85 14.30
CA PHE A 219 -4.64 4.01 13.57
C PHE A 219 -4.81 3.92 12.05
N VAL A 220 -3.86 4.47 11.32
CA VAL A 220 -3.82 4.43 9.86
C VAL A 220 -2.40 4.14 9.39
N LEU A 221 -2.31 3.23 8.43
CA LEU A 221 -1.11 2.80 7.74
C LEU A 221 -1.19 3.28 6.29
N VAL A 222 -0.18 4.02 5.83
CA VAL A 222 -0.10 4.46 4.42
C VAL A 222 1.07 3.78 3.75
N LEU A 223 0.78 2.90 2.79
CA LEU A 223 1.79 2.20 2.00
C LEU A 223 2.08 2.95 0.69
N SER A 224 3.27 3.51 0.60
CA SER A 224 3.77 4.25 -0.55
C SER A 224 4.81 3.42 -1.31
N ARG A 225 4.48 3.03 -2.54
CA ARG A 225 5.39 2.27 -3.43
C ARG A 225 5.30 2.78 -4.85
N LYS A 226 6.45 3.18 -5.43
CA LYS A 226 6.54 3.52 -6.86
C LYS A 226 6.19 2.28 -7.70
N ARG A 227 5.54 2.48 -8.86
CA ARG A 227 5.15 1.38 -9.73
C ARG A 227 6.39 0.57 -10.16
N HIS A 228 6.29 -0.76 -10.11
CA HIS A 228 7.38 -1.70 -10.40
C HIS A 228 8.60 -1.63 -9.44
N ALA A 229 8.61 -0.74 -8.45
CA ALA A 229 9.68 -0.70 -7.46
C ALA A 229 9.53 -1.82 -6.41
N GLN A 230 10.65 -2.36 -5.95
CA GLN A 230 10.70 -3.27 -4.81
C GLN A 230 10.69 -2.50 -3.48
N ASN A 231 11.20 -1.26 -3.48
CA ASN A 231 11.27 -0.40 -2.31
C ASN A 231 9.94 0.31 -2.06
N ALA A 232 9.52 0.34 -0.80
CA ALA A 232 8.34 1.06 -0.34
C ALA A 232 8.61 1.75 1.00
N VAL A 233 7.71 2.65 1.37
CA VAL A 233 7.63 3.25 2.70
C VAL A 233 6.25 2.94 3.27
N LEU A 234 6.20 2.53 4.53
CA LEU A 234 4.97 2.43 5.31
C LEU A 234 4.99 3.53 6.37
N ALA A 235 4.08 4.49 6.26
CA ALA A 235 3.83 5.45 7.34
C ALA A 235 2.79 4.87 8.31
N VAL A 236 3.01 5.07 9.60
CA VAL A 236 2.16 4.64 10.71
C VAL A 236 1.80 5.87 11.53
N THR A 237 0.52 6.06 11.82
CA THR A 237 0.02 7.11 12.73
C THR A 237 -1.24 6.61 13.42
N GLY A 238 -1.52 7.13 14.62
CA GLY A 238 -2.70 6.73 15.41
C GLY A 238 -2.87 7.58 16.66
N ARG A 239 -3.96 7.34 17.38
CA ARG A 239 -4.28 8.06 18.63
C ARG A 239 -3.30 7.71 19.75
N ASP A 240 -2.99 6.42 19.85
CA ASP A 240 -2.14 5.84 20.90
C ASP A 240 -0.78 5.36 20.34
N VAL A 241 -0.46 5.72 19.09
CA VAL A 241 0.76 5.29 18.40
C VAL A 241 1.53 6.49 17.88
N HIS A 242 2.85 6.50 18.13
CA HIS A 242 3.74 7.52 17.60
C HIS A 242 3.87 7.45 16.08
N GLU A 243 3.78 8.61 15.44
CA GLU A 243 3.99 8.74 14.00
C GLU A 243 5.39 8.28 13.61
N ASN A 244 5.46 7.34 12.68
CA ASN A 244 6.72 6.80 12.16
C ASN A 244 6.61 6.44 10.69
N GLU A 245 7.74 6.44 10.00
CA GLU A 245 7.86 5.91 8.65
C GLU A 245 8.93 4.82 8.63
N TYR A 246 8.60 3.67 8.05
CA TYR A 246 9.53 2.55 7.95
C TYR A 246 9.78 2.18 6.50
N ALA A 247 11.04 1.93 6.17
CA ALA A 247 11.43 1.42 4.87
C ALA A 247 11.09 -0.06 4.76
N PHE A 248 10.45 -0.44 3.66
CA PHE A 248 10.14 -1.82 3.31
C PHE A 248 10.74 -2.19 1.95
N THR A 249 10.92 -3.49 1.76
CA THR A 249 11.16 -4.13 0.47
C THR A 249 10.12 -5.22 0.20
N THR A 250 9.89 -5.51 -1.07
CA THR A 250 9.08 -6.66 -1.47
C THR A 250 9.71 -7.44 -2.63
N GLU A 251 9.76 -8.75 -2.47
CA GLU A 251 10.27 -9.71 -3.44
C GLU A 251 9.34 -10.93 -3.47
N GLY A 252 8.90 -11.36 -4.65
CA GLY A 252 7.98 -12.49 -4.78
C GLY A 252 6.64 -12.32 -4.06
N GLY A 253 6.25 -11.09 -3.70
CA GLY A 253 5.08 -10.81 -2.86
C GLY A 253 5.34 -10.88 -1.35
N ARG A 254 6.51 -11.36 -0.91
CA ARG A 254 6.93 -11.30 0.49
C ARG A 254 7.34 -9.86 0.83
N TRP A 255 6.89 -9.36 1.97
CA TRP A 255 7.22 -8.04 2.49
C TRP A 255 8.18 -8.15 3.67
N SER A 256 9.20 -7.30 3.70
CA SER A 256 10.17 -7.24 4.80
C SER A 256 10.56 -5.81 5.13
N ILE A 257 10.81 -5.54 6.41
CA ILE A 257 11.47 -4.29 6.82
C ILE A 257 12.88 -4.21 6.20
N ASP A 258 13.22 -3.02 5.69
CA ASP A 258 14.54 -2.72 5.12
C ASP A 258 15.49 -2.19 6.21
N GLY A 259 16.01 -3.13 6.99
CA GLY A 259 16.86 -2.90 8.15
C GLY A 259 16.98 -4.17 8.98
N MET A 260 17.75 -4.11 10.07
CA MET A 260 17.78 -5.21 11.05
C MET A 260 16.53 -5.19 11.93
N ASP A 261 16.06 -4.00 12.26
CA ASP A 261 14.86 -3.74 13.07
C ASP A 261 14.10 -2.51 12.54
N LEU A 262 13.07 -2.07 13.27
CA LEU A 262 12.27 -0.90 12.91
C LEU A 262 13.04 0.42 13.02
N MET A 263 14.01 0.51 13.92
CA MET A 263 14.83 1.72 14.07
C MET A 263 15.73 1.91 12.85
N ASP A 264 16.39 0.83 12.41
CA ASP A 264 17.15 0.81 11.16
C ASP A 264 16.25 1.10 9.96
N ALA A 265 15.06 0.50 9.90
CA ALA A 265 14.11 0.72 8.82
C ALA A 265 13.65 2.19 8.76
N ALA A 266 13.45 2.85 9.89
CA ALA A 266 13.14 4.27 9.95
C ALA A 266 14.32 5.13 9.46
N ALA A 267 15.54 4.84 9.90
CA ALA A 267 16.74 5.52 9.41
C ALA A 267 16.94 5.35 7.89
N THR A 268 16.60 4.18 7.35
CA THR A 268 16.66 3.89 5.91
C THR A 268 15.70 4.77 5.10
N VAL A 269 14.54 5.17 5.65
CA VAL A 269 13.64 6.12 4.98
C VAL A 269 14.36 7.45 4.72
N GLY A 270 15.03 8.00 5.74
CA GLY A 270 15.79 9.25 5.61
C GLY A 270 16.85 9.16 4.51
N LYS A 271 17.65 8.08 4.51
CA LYS A 271 18.66 7.82 3.47
C LYS A 271 18.07 7.74 2.06
N ARG A 272 16.89 7.11 1.91
CA ARG A 272 16.18 7.00 0.62
C ARG A 272 15.64 8.36 0.17
N LYS A 273 15.06 9.17 1.08
CA LYS A 273 14.58 10.53 0.77
C LYS A 273 15.73 11.43 0.32
N ASP A 274 16.87 11.38 0.98
CA ASP A 274 18.06 12.14 0.59
C ASP A 274 18.55 11.73 -0.80
N THR A 275 18.59 10.42 -1.08
CA THR A 275 19.04 9.89 -2.37
C THR A 275 18.10 10.26 -3.51
N ASP A 276 16.78 10.13 -3.30
CA ASP A 276 15.76 10.52 -4.28
C ASP A 276 15.83 12.03 -4.57
N SER A 277 15.97 12.86 -3.53
CA SER A 277 16.11 14.32 -3.69
C SER A 277 17.37 14.69 -4.49
N LEU A 278 18.49 14.02 -4.24
CA LEU A 278 19.71 14.21 -5.03
C LEU A 278 19.53 13.78 -6.49
N GLY A 279 18.76 12.72 -6.74
CA GLY A 279 18.38 12.24 -8.08
C GLY A 279 17.53 13.26 -8.84
N ASP A 280 16.47 13.76 -8.21
CA ASP A 280 15.57 14.76 -8.79
C ASP A 280 16.31 16.04 -9.13
N ARG A 281 17.19 16.52 -8.22
CA ARG A 281 18.06 17.68 -8.49
C ARG A 281 19.04 17.44 -9.63
N SER A 282 19.54 16.21 -9.78
CA SER A 282 20.42 15.86 -10.92
C SER A 282 19.65 15.84 -12.24
N LEU A 283 18.39 15.39 -12.24
CA LEU A 283 17.51 15.41 -13.41
C LEU A 283 17.09 16.84 -13.79
N ASP A 284 16.78 17.68 -12.81
CA ASP A 284 16.49 19.10 -13.03
C ASP A 284 17.73 19.82 -13.56
N ALA A 285 18.91 19.56 -13.00
CA ALA A 285 20.17 20.07 -13.54
C ALA A 285 20.41 19.64 -15.01
N LEU A 286 20.14 18.38 -15.35
CA LEU A 286 20.24 17.90 -16.72
C LEU A 286 19.25 18.62 -17.65
N THR A 287 18.00 18.80 -17.20
CA THR A 287 16.95 19.50 -17.95
C THR A 287 17.32 20.95 -18.18
N PHE A 288 17.81 21.63 -17.14
CA PHE A 288 18.25 23.02 -17.19
C PHE A 288 19.40 23.21 -18.19
N VAL A 289 20.41 22.34 -18.16
CA VAL A 289 21.52 22.38 -19.12
C VAL A 289 21.02 22.09 -20.55
N SER A 290 20.11 21.12 -20.70
CA SER A 290 19.53 20.76 -22.00
C SER A 290 18.78 21.92 -22.66
N GLY A 291 18.14 22.77 -21.86
CA GLY A 291 17.44 23.99 -22.31
C GLY A 291 18.36 25.17 -22.67
N ARG A 292 19.68 25.05 -22.49
CA ARG A 292 20.63 26.16 -22.73
C ARG A 292 21.75 25.74 -23.71
N PRO A 293 21.46 25.77 -25.03
CA PRO A 293 22.43 25.36 -26.07
C PRO A 293 23.71 26.21 -26.08
N LEU A 294 23.62 27.46 -25.63
CA LEU A 294 24.75 28.40 -25.55
C LEU A 294 25.69 28.13 -24.37
N GLY A 295 25.32 27.23 -23.46
CA GLY A 295 26.12 26.82 -22.31
C GLY A 295 25.56 27.31 -20.96
N THR A 296 25.93 26.58 -19.91
CA THR A 296 25.50 26.75 -18.53
C THR A 296 26.73 26.82 -17.62
N ARG A 297 26.84 27.88 -16.82
CA ARG A 297 27.87 28.02 -15.78
C ARG A 297 27.35 27.51 -14.44
N GLN A 298 28.26 27.34 -13.48
CA GLN A 298 27.90 26.96 -12.11
C GLN A 298 26.94 27.95 -11.47
N ALA A 299 27.18 29.26 -11.64
CA ALA A 299 26.31 30.32 -11.13
C ALA A 299 24.90 30.28 -11.71
N ASP A 300 24.76 29.90 -12.98
CA ASP A 300 23.46 29.74 -13.62
C ASP A 300 22.65 28.62 -12.96
N LEU A 301 23.27 27.45 -12.78
CA LEU A 301 22.61 26.29 -12.17
C LEU A 301 22.37 26.50 -10.67
N ALA A 302 23.30 27.15 -9.98
CA ALA A 302 23.16 27.54 -8.57
C ALA A 302 21.92 28.43 -8.36
N GLY A 303 21.73 29.42 -9.24
CA GLY A 303 20.55 30.29 -9.23
C GLY A 303 19.24 29.53 -9.52
N HIS A 304 19.27 28.58 -10.46
CA HIS A 304 18.09 27.77 -10.81
C HIS A 304 17.66 26.82 -9.69
N LEU A 305 18.61 26.10 -9.10
CA LEU A 305 18.33 25.09 -8.06
C LEU A 305 18.28 25.67 -6.64
N GLY A 306 18.60 26.95 -6.45
CA GLY A 306 18.67 27.58 -5.13
C GLY A 306 19.75 26.97 -4.21
N ILE A 307 20.90 26.60 -4.78
CA ILE A 307 22.02 25.95 -4.07
C ILE A 307 23.31 26.79 -4.21
N ASP A 308 24.34 26.46 -3.43
CA ASP A 308 25.65 27.10 -3.56
C ASP A 308 26.40 26.70 -4.85
N ASN A 309 27.35 27.56 -5.26
CA ASN A 309 28.13 27.37 -6.49
C ASN A 309 28.96 26.07 -6.50
N ASP A 310 29.47 25.64 -5.34
CA ASP A 310 30.30 24.43 -5.26
C ASP A 310 29.44 23.18 -5.44
N THR A 311 28.24 23.15 -4.85
CA THR A 311 27.27 22.07 -5.03
C THR A 311 26.75 22.02 -6.47
N ALA A 312 26.39 23.16 -7.07
CA ALA A 312 26.04 23.22 -8.50
C ALA A 312 27.20 22.74 -9.39
N GLY A 313 28.42 23.14 -9.05
CA GLY A 313 29.64 22.71 -9.72
C GLY A 313 29.91 21.21 -9.62
N ARG A 314 29.56 20.56 -8.50
CA ARG A 314 29.64 19.10 -8.36
C ARG A 314 28.61 18.39 -9.23
N TYR A 315 27.37 18.89 -9.32
CA TYR A 315 26.34 18.31 -10.20
C TYR A 315 26.74 18.36 -11.68
N LEU A 316 27.17 19.53 -12.17
CA LEU A 316 27.61 19.68 -13.56
C LEU A 316 28.79 18.76 -13.91
N ARG A 317 29.75 18.64 -13.00
CA ARG A 317 30.90 17.76 -13.19
C ARG A 317 30.49 16.29 -13.23
N ARG A 318 29.64 15.84 -12.30
CA ARG A 318 29.09 14.48 -12.31
C ARG A 318 28.33 14.17 -13.60
N LEU A 319 27.48 15.08 -14.06
CA LEU A 319 26.71 14.90 -15.30
C LEU A 319 27.63 14.81 -16.51
N HIS A 320 28.69 15.61 -16.56
CA HIS A 320 29.70 15.54 -17.61
C HIS A 320 30.50 14.23 -17.57
N ASP A 321 30.98 13.85 -16.38
CA ASP A 321 31.77 12.64 -16.19
C ASP A 321 30.94 11.37 -16.50
N ALA A 322 29.61 11.44 -16.33
CA ALA A 322 28.66 10.42 -16.75
C ALA A 322 28.26 10.49 -18.25
N GLY A 323 28.85 11.40 -19.02
CA GLY A 323 28.57 11.60 -20.46
C GLY A 323 27.16 12.10 -20.77
N ARG A 324 26.47 12.73 -19.81
CA ARG A 324 25.10 13.25 -19.97
C ARG A 324 25.05 14.68 -20.49
N ILE A 325 26.12 15.44 -20.29
CA ILE A 325 26.32 16.80 -20.81
C ILE A 325 27.77 16.96 -21.27
N ASP A 326 28.02 17.89 -22.17
CA ASP A 326 29.35 18.17 -22.70
C ASP A 326 29.96 19.42 -22.04
N LYS A 327 31.28 19.55 -22.09
CA LYS A 327 32.01 20.70 -21.54
C LYS A 327 32.69 21.46 -22.66
N ARG A 328 32.06 22.57 -23.06
CA ARG A 328 32.53 23.43 -24.17
C ARG A 328 33.88 24.07 -23.87
N THR A 329 33.99 24.69 -22.69
CA THR A 329 35.19 25.36 -22.21
C THR A 329 35.25 25.30 -20.69
N ARG A 330 36.32 25.83 -20.08
CA ARG A 330 36.49 25.82 -18.62
C ARG A 330 35.28 26.51 -17.94
N GLY A 331 34.49 25.72 -17.22
CA GLY A 331 33.36 26.20 -16.42
C GLY A 331 32.05 26.39 -17.20
N ILE A 332 31.99 26.01 -18.48
CA ILE A 332 30.78 26.10 -19.31
C ILE A 332 30.40 24.71 -19.82
N TYR A 333 29.20 24.27 -19.45
CA TYR A 333 28.63 22.97 -19.80
C TYR A 333 27.45 23.14 -20.76
N ALA A 334 27.27 22.23 -21.71
CA ALA A 334 26.23 22.32 -22.74
C ALA A 334 25.60 20.94 -23.00
N PRO A 335 24.43 20.87 -23.68
CA PRO A 335 23.87 19.59 -24.09
C PRO A 335 24.84 18.80 -24.98
N VAL A 336 24.79 17.47 -24.92
CA VAL A 336 25.56 16.62 -25.85
C VAL A 336 25.09 16.89 -27.27
N SER A 337 26.02 17.18 -28.18
CA SER A 337 25.68 17.46 -29.57
C SER A 337 25.36 16.14 -30.28
N ALA A 338 24.17 16.01 -30.89
CA ALA A 338 23.87 14.85 -31.74
C ALA A 338 24.83 14.83 -32.94
N VAL A 339 25.48 13.70 -33.19
CA VAL A 339 26.40 13.51 -34.31
C VAL A 339 25.61 13.54 -35.62
N SER A 340 25.91 14.52 -36.48
CA SER A 340 25.38 14.60 -37.84
C SER A 340 25.88 13.43 -38.68
N VAL A 341 24.98 12.63 -39.24
CA VAL A 341 25.31 11.51 -40.14
C VAL A 341 25.90 12.06 -41.44
N VAL A 342 26.98 11.43 -41.89
CA VAL A 342 27.75 11.74 -43.10
C VAL A 342 26.85 11.73 -44.33
N SER A 343 26.88 12.84 -45.08
CA SER A 343 26.30 12.99 -46.41
C SER A 343 27.01 12.08 -47.42
N VAL A 344 26.26 11.15 -48.01
CA VAL A 344 26.68 10.43 -49.23
C VAL A 344 26.18 11.24 -50.42
N SER A 345 27.11 11.64 -51.27
CA SER A 345 26.88 12.36 -52.53
C SER A 345 26.39 11.42 -53.64
N ASP A 346 25.27 11.80 -54.26
CA ASP A 346 24.82 11.52 -55.64
C ASP A 346 25.96 11.66 -56.67
N GLU A 347 26.08 10.99 -57.83
CA GLU A 347 25.26 10.18 -58.78
C GLU A 347 26.30 9.73 -59.89
N PRO A 348 26.00 9.16 -61.10
CA PRO A 348 24.81 8.45 -61.64
C PRO A 348 25.10 7.17 -62.51
N THR A 349 24.00 6.45 -62.83
CA THR A 349 23.66 5.70 -64.07
C THR A 349 24.46 4.48 -64.57
N GLY A 350 23.73 3.38 -64.83
CA GLY A 350 24.18 2.30 -65.73
C GLY A 350 23.29 1.03 -65.77
N GLN A 351 22.21 1.10 -66.56
CA GLN A 351 21.58 0.02 -67.35
C GLN A 351 20.99 -1.27 -66.72
N SER A 352 19.80 -1.56 -67.25
CA SER A 352 18.93 -2.73 -67.21
C SER A 352 19.54 -4.02 -67.76
N ASP A 353 19.12 -5.18 -67.22
CA ASP A 353 18.62 -6.26 -68.08
C ASP A 353 17.69 -7.26 -67.37
N GLN A 354 16.83 -7.88 -68.20
CA GLN A 354 15.64 -8.68 -67.93
C GLN A 354 15.92 -10.18 -67.65
N GLY A 355 14.89 -10.93 -67.22
CA GLY A 355 14.83 -12.41 -67.33
C GLY A 355 14.09 -13.09 -66.17
N GLU A 356 12.75 -13.08 -66.11
CA GLU A 356 11.81 -14.04 -66.74
C GLU A 356 11.45 -15.23 -65.83
N LEU A 357 10.17 -15.30 -65.47
CA LEU A 357 9.49 -16.36 -64.73
C LEU A 357 8.94 -17.39 -65.71
N THR A 358 9.19 -18.69 -65.49
CA THR A 358 8.36 -19.77 -66.07
C THR A 358 8.19 -20.93 -65.09
N GLN A 359 6.95 -21.39 -65.00
CA GLN A 359 6.47 -22.60 -64.33
C GLN A 359 6.84 -23.87 -65.11
N THR A 360 6.86 -25.01 -64.41
CA THR A 360 6.21 -26.30 -64.73
C THR A 360 6.77 -27.32 -63.71
N ASP A 361 6.00 -28.04 -62.88
CA ASP A 361 4.89 -28.99 -63.03
C ASP A 361 5.38 -30.39 -62.59
N THR A 362 4.66 -30.99 -61.62
CA THR A 362 4.33 -32.42 -61.35
C THR A 362 5.36 -33.56 -61.66
N THR A 363 5.49 -34.68 -60.92
CA THR A 363 4.53 -35.63 -60.29
C THR A 363 5.25 -36.66 -59.38
N ASP A 364 4.44 -37.29 -58.52
CA ASP A 364 4.42 -38.73 -58.12
C ASP A 364 5.39 -39.37 -57.09
N THR A 365 4.81 -39.68 -55.92
CA THR A 365 4.49 -41.03 -55.39
C THR A 365 5.61 -42.00 -54.97
N THR A 366 5.63 -42.36 -53.68
CA THR A 366 5.34 -43.73 -53.17
C THR A 366 5.46 -43.84 -51.64
N ASP A 367 4.59 -44.70 -51.11
CA ASP A 367 4.44 -45.18 -49.73
C ASP A 367 5.71 -45.78 -49.11
N THR A 368 5.82 -45.82 -47.77
CA THR A 368 5.90 -47.09 -47.01
C THR A 368 5.61 -46.87 -45.51
N ASP A 369 4.80 -47.79 -44.96
CA ASP A 369 4.45 -48.04 -43.55
C ASP A 369 5.63 -48.27 -42.58
N GLY A 370 5.37 -48.10 -41.27
CA GLY A 370 6.20 -48.67 -40.21
C GLY A 370 5.80 -48.31 -38.77
N GLN A 371 4.93 -49.14 -38.18
CA GLN A 371 4.72 -49.49 -36.74
C GLN A 371 5.79 -48.97 -35.74
N GLY A 372 5.50 -48.52 -34.52
CA GLY A 372 4.64 -49.08 -33.47
C GLY A 372 5.49 -49.09 -32.16
N GLY A 373 5.02 -48.53 -31.05
CA GLY A 373 4.70 -49.35 -29.89
C GLY A 373 5.21 -48.78 -28.56
N GLN A 374 4.27 -48.74 -27.60
CA GLN A 374 4.33 -48.49 -26.14
C GLN A 374 4.49 -47.05 -25.64
#